data_AF-A0A536B1H4-F1
#
_entry.id   AF-A0A536B1H4-F1
#
_cell.length_a   1.000
_cell.length_b   1.000
_cell.length_c   1.000
_cell.angle_alpha   90.00
_cell.angle_beta   90.00
_cell.angle_gamma   90.00
#
_symmetry.space_group_name_H-M   'P 1'
#
loop_
_entity.id
_entity.type
_entity.pdbx_description
1 polymer ?
#
loop_
_entity_poly.entity_id
_entity_poly.type
_entity_poly.pdbx_seq_one_letter_code
_entity_poly.pdbx_strand_id
1 'polypeptide(L)'
;MERGHIALLGDSILDNGGYTSGGPDVISQLREMLPPSWRASLLAVDGSMIADLPDQLVKLPSDTSHLVIWRAWNSCAARRDRSPTPY
;
A
#
# COMPACT_ATOMS: atom_id res chain seq x y z
N MET A 1 12.12 14.07 -21.13
CA MET A 1 10.94 13.47 -20.49
C MET A 1 11.32 13.06 -19.10
N GLU A 2 10.58 13.52 -18.09
CA GLU A 2 10.83 13.20 -16.69
C GLU A 2 10.55 11.72 -16.42
N ARG A 3 11.44 11.07 -15.66
CA ARG A 3 11.26 9.69 -15.19
C ARG A 3 10.77 9.76 -13.75
N GLY A 4 9.72 9.03 -13.44
CA GLY A 4 9.18 8.95 -12.09
C GLY A 4 8.89 7.51 -11.69
N HIS A 5 9.04 7.22 -10.42
CA HIS A 5 8.60 5.99 -9.80
C HIS A 5 7.78 6.34 -8.57
N ILE A 6 6.51 5.94 -8.59
CA ILE A 6 5.56 6.07 -7.48
C ILE A 6 5.51 4.75 -6.71
N ALA A 7 5.71 4.79 -5.39
CA ALA A 7 5.44 3.66 -4.52
C ALA A 7 4.17 3.91 -3.69
N LEU A 8 3.23 2.98 -3.75
CA LEU A 8 1.97 2.99 -3.02
C LEU A 8 2.11 2.17 -1.74
N LEU A 9 2.00 2.80 -0.57
CA LEU A 9 2.06 2.15 0.74
C LEU A 9 0.75 2.37 1.46
N GLY A 10 0.25 1.35 2.13
CA GLY A 10 -1.09 1.40 2.67
C GLY A 10 -1.68 0.06 3.09
N ASP A 11 -3.01 0.06 3.11
CA ASP A 11 -3.85 -1.09 3.42
C ASP A 11 -4.64 -1.54 2.17
N SER A 12 -5.71 -2.28 2.41
CA SER A 12 -6.61 -2.86 1.41
C SER A 12 -7.26 -1.87 0.46
N ILE A 13 -7.26 -0.57 0.78
CA ILE A 13 -7.76 0.44 -0.14
C ILE A 13 -6.83 0.59 -1.35
N LEU A 14 -5.52 0.45 -1.15
CA LEU A 14 -4.54 0.46 -2.24
C LEU A 14 -4.28 -0.95 -2.77
N ASP A 15 -4.22 -1.95 -1.89
CA ASP A 15 -4.11 -3.37 -2.24
C ASP A 15 -5.50 -4.00 -2.46
N ASN A 16 -6.24 -3.46 -3.43
CA ASN A 16 -7.67 -3.73 -3.58
C ASN A 16 -8.02 -4.78 -4.65
N GLY A 17 -7.04 -5.45 -5.27
CA GLY A 17 -7.27 -6.34 -6.41
C GLY A 17 -8.22 -7.50 -6.13
N GLY A 18 -8.26 -8.00 -4.89
CA GLY A 18 -9.23 -9.02 -4.47
C GLY A 18 -10.69 -8.53 -4.42
N TYR A 19 -10.93 -7.22 -4.44
CA TYR A 19 -12.23 -6.59 -4.21
C TYR A 19 -12.85 -5.99 -5.48
N THR A 20 -12.15 -6.01 -6.62
CA THR A 20 -12.61 -5.33 -7.84
C THR A 20 -13.61 -6.13 -8.67
N SER A 21 -13.93 -7.38 -8.28
CA SER A 21 -14.82 -8.28 -9.04
C SER A 21 -14.43 -8.41 -10.52
N GLY A 22 -13.11 -8.44 -10.80
CA GLY A 22 -12.56 -8.53 -12.16
C GLY A 22 -12.33 -7.19 -12.86
N GLY A 23 -12.68 -6.06 -12.24
CA GLY A 23 -12.28 -4.72 -12.68
C GLY A 23 -10.83 -4.38 -12.36
N PRO A 24 -10.29 -3.27 -12.90
CA PRO A 24 -8.91 -2.89 -12.66
C PRO A 24 -8.71 -2.40 -11.22
N ASP A 25 -7.66 -2.89 -10.56
CA ASP A 25 -7.24 -2.45 -9.24
C ASP A 25 -6.57 -1.07 -9.28
N VAL A 26 -6.34 -0.48 -8.10
CA VAL A 26 -5.79 0.88 -7.98
C VAL A 26 -4.45 1.00 -8.71
N ILE A 27 -3.55 0.02 -8.56
CA ILE A 27 -2.25 0.10 -9.22
C ILE A 27 -2.35 -0.05 -10.74
N SER A 28 -3.26 -0.88 -11.24
CA SER A 28 -3.51 -1.05 -12.67
C SER A 28 -4.03 0.24 -13.28
N GLN A 29 -5.04 0.86 -12.66
CA GLN A 29 -5.57 2.17 -13.11
C GLN A 29 -4.48 3.26 -13.06
N LEU A 30 -3.67 3.28 -12.00
CA LEU A 30 -2.57 4.24 -11.90
C LEU A 30 -1.55 4.05 -13.02
N ARG A 31 -1.16 2.82 -13.33
CA ARG A 31 -0.21 2.53 -14.41
C ARG A 31 -0.74 2.93 -15.78
N GLU A 32 -2.04 2.81 -16.02
CA GLU A 32 -2.69 3.24 -17.26
C GLU A 32 -2.70 4.77 -17.43
N MET A 33 -2.82 5.52 -16.32
CA MET A 33 -2.82 6.99 -16.35
C MET A 33 -1.44 7.61 -16.40
N LEU A 34 -0.40 6.87 -15.98
CA LEU A 34 0.96 7.40 -15.89
C LEU A 34 1.62 7.58 -17.26
N PRO A 35 2.53 8.58 -17.41
CA PRO A 35 3.34 8.70 -18.61
C PRO A 35 4.17 7.42 -18.86
N PRO A 36 4.49 7.07 -20.12
CA PRO A 36 5.25 5.85 -20.43
C PRO A 36 6.63 5.74 -19.77
N SER A 37 7.24 6.88 -19.39
CA SER A 37 8.52 6.95 -18.68
C SER A 37 8.39 6.75 -17.17
N TRP A 38 7.17 6.58 -16.64
CA TRP A 38 6.89 6.44 -15.23
C TRP A 38 6.56 4.99 -14.86
N ARG A 39 6.82 4.66 -13.60
CA ARG A 39 6.52 3.36 -12.98
C ARG A 39 5.68 3.55 -11.74
N ALA A 40 4.92 2.52 -11.40
CA ALA A 40 4.24 2.41 -10.12
C ALA A 40 4.47 1.03 -9.51
N SER A 41 4.76 1.00 -8.21
CA SER A 41 4.91 -0.21 -7.39
C SER A 41 3.91 -0.20 -6.24
N LEU A 42 3.29 -1.35 -5.98
CA LEU A 42 2.37 -1.57 -4.87
C LEU A 42 3.14 -2.25 -3.75
N LEU A 43 3.28 -1.54 -2.63
CA LEU A 43 3.85 -2.05 -1.39
C LEU A 43 2.83 -2.07 -0.25
N ALA A 44 1.63 -1.54 -0.49
CA ALA A 44 0.47 -1.70 0.37
C ALA A 44 0.12 -3.18 0.53
N VAL A 45 -0.41 -3.53 1.70
CA VAL A 45 -0.76 -4.91 2.05
C VAL A 45 -2.14 -4.90 2.69
N ASP A 46 -3.06 -5.73 2.17
CA ASP A 46 -4.36 -5.95 2.78
C ASP A 46 -4.23 -6.32 4.28
N GLY A 47 -5.05 -5.69 5.13
CA GLY A 47 -5.02 -5.85 6.58
C GLY A 47 -3.88 -5.13 7.32
N SER A 48 -3.01 -4.39 6.63
CA SER A 48 -1.89 -3.68 7.26
C SER A 48 -2.32 -2.54 8.20
N MET A 49 -1.71 -2.50 9.39
CA MET A 49 -1.86 -1.46 10.43
C MET A 49 -0.70 -0.46 10.42
N ILE A 50 -0.83 0.68 11.12
CA ILE A 50 0.17 1.78 11.02
C ILE A 50 1.53 1.27 11.51
N ALA A 51 1.49 0.37 12.49
CA ALA A 51 2.66 -0.32 13.02
C ALA A 51 3.42 -1.16 11.96
N ASP A 52 2.78 -1.58 10.87
CA ASP A 52 3.40 -2.39 9.82
C ASP A 52 3.96 -1.53 8.66
N LEU A 53 3.76 -0.21 8.69
CA LEU A 53 4.30 0.70 7.67
C LEU A 53 5.84 0.65 7.55
N PRO A 54 6.63 0.51 8.64
CA PRO A 54 8.07 0.30 8.54
C PRO A 54 8.45 -0.89 7.65
N ASP A 55 7.70 -2.00 7.70
CA ASP A 55 7.98 -3.20 6.89
C ASP A 55 7.70 -2.96 5.40
N GLN A 56 6.79 -2.04 5.07
CA GLN A 56 6.55 -1.61 3.70
C GLN A 56 7.66 -0.65 3.21
N LEU A 57 8.11 0.27 4.07
CA LEU A 57 9.17 1.23 3.75
C LEU A 57 10.51 0.55 3.44
N VAL A 58 10.84 -0.55 4.14
CA VAL A 58 12.07 -1.31 3.87
C VAL A 58 12.07 -1.96 2.47
N LYS A 59 10.89 -2.15 1.87
CA LYS A 59 10.72 -2.73 0.52
C LYS A 59 10.76 -1.69 -0.60
N LEU A 60 11.04 -0.43 -0.29
CA LEU A 60 11.07 0.63 -1.28
C LEU A 60 12.13 0.37 -2.36
N PRO A 61 11.74 0.40 -3.65
CA PRO A 61 12.69 0.43 -4.75
C PRO A 61 13.63 1.62 -4.63
N SER A 62 14.92 1.42 -4.90
CA SER A 62 15.94 2.48 -4.78
C SER A 62 15.75 3.63 -5.77
N ASP A 63 14.99 3.42 -6.85
CA ASP A 63 14.63 4.44 -7.84
C ASP A 63 13.28 5.14 -7.53
N THR A 64 12.69 4.90 -6.35
CA THR A 64 11.45 5.56 -5.94
C THR A 64 11.65 7.07 -5.81
N SER A 65 10.88 7.83 -6.58
CA SER A 65 10.90 9.30 -6.58
C SER A 65 9.77 9.92 -5.78
N HIS A 66 8.64 9.21 -5.67
CA HIS A 66 7.41 9.71 -5.08
C HIS A 66 6.78 8.60 -4.22
N LEU A 67 6.30 9.00 -3.04
CA LEU A 67 5.66 8.10 -2.09
C LEU A 67 4.22 8.54 -1.87
N VAL A 68 3.28 7.60 -1.98
CA VAL A 68 1.89 7.80 -1.60
C VAL A 68 1.60 6.86 -0.44
N ILE A 69 1.24 7.45 0.70
CA ILE A 69 0.84 6.71 1.89
C ILE A 69 -0.64 6.99 2.11
N TRP A 70 -1.47 5.95 2.03
CA TRP A 70 -2.89 6.03 2.37
C TRP A 70 -3.20 5.04 3.48
N ARG A 71 -3.88 5.50 4.55
CA ARG A 71 -4.31 4.65 5.65
C ARG A 71 -5.61 5.13 6.27
N ALA A 72 -6.51 4.19 6.56
CA ALA A 72 -7.74 4.49 7.29
C ALA A 72 -7.46 4.74 8.79
N TRP A 73 -8.02 5.81 9.34
CA TRP A 73 -7.92 6.16 10.78
C TRP A 73 -8.30 5.01 11.73
N ASN A 74 -9.22 4.13 11.33
CA ASN A 74 -9.69 3.00 12.14
C ASN A 74 -8.58 1.97 12.48
N SER A 75 -7.51 1.91 11.68
CA SER A 75 -6.42 0.95 11.84
C SER A 75 -5.36 1.37 12.85
N CYS A 76 -5.55 2.53 13.52
CA CYS A 76 -4.83 2.92 14.73
C CYS A 76 -5.24 2.10 15.96
N ALA A 77 -6.40 1.43 15.94
CA ALA A 77 -6.84 0.60 17.05
C ALA A 77 -5.93 -0.64 17.15
N ALA A 78 -5.07 -0.65 18.18
CA ALA A 78 -4.14 -1.73 18.47
C ALA A 78 -4.84 -3.10 18.53
N ARG A 79 -4.14 -4.15 18.07
CA ARG A 79 -4.55 -5.56 18.10
C ARG A 79 -5.34 -5.90 19.37
N ARG A 80 -6.65 -6.14 19.23
CA ARG A 80 -7.49 -6.74 20.28
C ARG A 80 -7.40 -8.26 20.19
N ASP A 81 -6.19 -8.77 20.35
CA ASP A 81 -5.89 -10.21 20.42
C ASP A 81 -4.49 -10.38 21.03
N ARG A 82 -4.48 -10.44 22.35
CA ARG A 82 -3.60 -11.34 23.08
C ARG A 82 -4.47 -11.86 24.21
N SER A 83 -4.83 -13.14 24.15
CA SER A 83 -5.55 -13.79 25.25
C SER A 83 -4.82 -13.50 26.57
N PRO A 84 -5.50 -13.06 27.64
CA PRO A 84 -4.87 -13.02 28.94
C PRO A 84 -4.57 -14.47 29.32
N THR A 85 -3.30 -14.79 29.55
CA THR A 85 -2.95 -16.04 30.23
C THR A 85 -3.73 -16.06 31.54
N PRO A 86 -4.53 -17.11 31.81
CA PRO A 86 -5.25 -17.21 33.07
C PRO A 86 -4.22 -17.45 34.18
N TYR A 87 -4.18 -16.55 35.16
CA TYR A 87 -3.70 -16.87 36.50
C TYR A 87 -4.89 -17.32 37.33
#